data_AF-A0A1I7V8Q9-F1
#
_entry.id   AF-A0A1I7V8Q9-F1
#
_cell.length_a   1.000
_cell.length_b   1.000
_cell.length_c   1.000
_cell.angle_alpha   90.00
_cell.angle_beta   90.00
_cell.angle_gamma   90.00
#
_symmetry.space_group_name_H-M   'P 1'
#
loop_
_entity.id
_entity.type
_entity.pdbx_description
1 polymer ?
#
loop_
_entity_poly.entity_id
_entity_poly.type
_entity_poly.pdbx_seq_one_letter_code
_entity_poly.pdbx_strand_id
1 'polypeptide(L)'
;MTALTISRTSRLLRLNPISDCGTGNMLREFQTFAKLCASHRRPKTNIDIEITDDGLPKDYRLQVLKVTSRRLDSIVSKAIGQGRGQAEKLILTGRVQINEEDIPKKAAYYVQENDIIDIWKQPVEGNSKFAEVHRIEIINYALTEQGYDINLKSWKNFYVQNWRNRN
;
A
#
# COMPACT_ATOMS: atom_id res chain seq x y z
N MET A 1 -45.47 -60.73 18.90
CA MET A 1 -44.77 -59.45 19.18
C MET A 1 -43.63 -59.32 18.18
N THR A 2 -43.73 -58.38 17.24
CA THR A 2 -42.70 -58.09 16.22
C THR A 2 -42.66 -56.58 15.98
N ALA A 3 -41.46 -56.00 16.07
CA ALA A 3 -41.19 -54.57 16.07
C ALA A 3 -41.22 -53.95 14.66
N LEU A 4 -41.63 -52.67 14.60
CA LEU A 4 -41.86 -51.89 13.37
C LEU A 4 -40.72 -50.90 13.09
N THR A 5 -40.31 -50.89 11.83
CA THR A 5 -39.35 -50.00 11.16
C THR A 5 -39.98 -48.63 10.85
N ILE A 6 -39.24 -47.52 11.00
CA ILE A 6 -39.65 -46.21 10.46
C ILE A 6 -38.50 -45.57 9.67
N SER A 7 -38.78 -45.31 8.39
CA SER A 7 -37.96 -44.63 7.40
C SER A 7 -38.17 -43.11 7.45
N ARG A 8 -37.12 -42.31 7.21
CA ARG A 8 -37.18 -40.83 7.11
C ARG A 8 -37.01 -40.41 5.65
N THR A 9 -38.10 -39.95 5.03
CA THR A 9 -38.12 -39.40 3.66
C THR A 9 -37.97 -37.88 3.64
N SER A 10 -37.14 -37.42 2.70
CA SER A 10 -36.84 -36.04 2.32
C SER A 10 -38.06 -35.24 1.84
N ARG A 11 -38.13 -33.94 2.17
CA ARG A 11 -39.11 -33.00 1.63
C ARG A 11 -38.41 -31.95 0.75
N LEU A 12 -38.54 -32.13 -0.56
CA LEU A 12 -38.31 -31.12 -1.59
C LEU A 12 -39.52 -30.17 -1.64
N LEU A 13 -39.30 -28.85 -1.59
CA LEU A 13 -40.35 -27.87 -1.90
C LEU A 13 -40.13 -27.34 -3.32
N ARG A 14 -41.16 -27.55 -4.15
CA ARG A 14 -41.29 -27.07 -5.53
C ARG A 14 -41.80 -25.63 -5.54
N LEU A 15 -41.18 -24.81 -6.40
CA LEU A 15 -41.72 -23.53 -6.87
C LEU A 15 -42.79 -23.77 -7.95
N ASN A 16 -43.79 -22.89 -8.03
CA ASN A 16 -44.57 -22.65 -9.24
C ASN A 16 -44.99 -21.17 -9.36
N PRO A 17 -45.20 -20.66 -10.59
CA PRO A 17 -45.23 -19.24 -10.93
C PRO A 17 -46.66 -18.71 -11.14
N ILE A 18 -46.83 -17.39 -11.07
CA ILE A 18 -48.02 -16.69 -11.58
C ILE A 18 -47.55 -15.53 -12.46
N SER A 19 -47.88 -15.64 -13.75
CA SER A 19 -47.94 -14.58 -14.76
C SER A 19 -49.28 -13.81 -14.58
N ASP A 20 -49.52 -12.57 -14.99
CA ASP A 20 -49.13 -11.87 -16.20
C ASP A 20 -49.32 -10.33 -16.10
N CYS A 21 -48.57 -9.65 -16.99
CA CYS A 21 -48.84 -8.45 -17.80
C CYS A 21 -49.38 -7.12 -17.20
N GLY A 22 -48.68 -6.03 -17.55
CA GLY A 22 -49.12 -4.65 -17.40
C GLY A 22 -48.05 -3.63 -17.82
N THR A 23 -48.08 -3.27 -19.09
CA THR A 23 -47.22 -2.29 -19.81
C THR A 23 -47.04 -0.95 -19.08
N GLY A 24 -45.81 -0.45 -18.98
CA GLY A 24 -45.54 0.92 -18.53
C GLY A 24 -44.05 1.26 -18.51
N ASN A 25 -43.60 2.02 -19.51
CA ASN A 25 -42.31 2.71 -19.54
C ASN A 25 -42.00 3.38 -18.19
N MET A 26 -40.81 3.15 -17.65
CA MET A 26 -40.03 4.11 -16.86
C MET A 26 -38.59 3.62 -16.81
N LEU A 27 -37.81 4.01 -17.82
CA LEU A 27 -36.36 4.15 -17.70
C LEU A 27 -36.09 5.21 -16.62
N ARG A 28 -36.13 4.80 -15.35
CA ARG A 28 -35.66 5.60 -14.22
C ARG A 28 -34.15 5.45 -14.13
N GLU A 29 -33.49 6.42 -14.76
CA GLU A 29 -32.47 7.22 -14.11
C GLU A 29 -31.48 6.43 -13.23
N PHE A 30 -30.40 5.96 -13.85
CA PHE A 30 -29.14 5.74 -13.13
C PHE A 30 -28.57 7.11 -12.71
N GLN A 31 -29.19 7.72 -11.71
CA GLN A 31 -28.67 8.88 -11.02
C GLN A 31 -27.42 8.48 -10.22
N THR A 32 -26.27 8.76 -10.82
CA THR A 32 -25.19 9.53 -10.19
C THR A 32 -24.64 9.00 -8.85
N PHE A 33 -23.85 7.91 -8.89
CA PHE A 33 -22.88 7.59 -7.83
C PHE A 33 -21.49 8.22 -8.07
N ALA A 34 -21.44 9.39 -8.70
CA ALA A 34 -20.21 10.15 -8.91
C ALA A 34 -20.09 11.27 -7.88
N LYS A 35 -20.10 10.96 -6.57
CA LYS A 35 -19.89 11.95 -5.51
C LYS A 35 -19.51 11.24 -4.21
N LEU A 36 -18.25 10.81 -4.08
CA LEU A 36 -17.58 10.62 -2.78
C LEU A 36 -16.06 10.42 -2.96
N CYS A 37 -15.44 11.05 -3.96
CA CYS A 37 -13.99 11.29 -3.97
C CYS A 37 -13.70 12.69 -3.42
N ALA A 38 -14.26 13.02 -2.26
CA ALA A 38 -13.78 14.17 -1.50
C ALA A 38 -12.37 13.79 -1.02
N SER A 39 -11.37 14.29 -1.74
CA SER A 39 -9.97 14.22 -1.34
C SER A 39 -9.87 14.86 0.04
N HIS A 40 -9.86 14.03 1.08
CA HIS A 40 -9.45 14.44 2.42
C HIS A 40 -7.94 14.70 2.37
N ARG A 41 -7.54 15.78 1.69
CA ARG A 41 -6.22 16.37 1.88
C ARG A 41 -6.25 16.97 3.28
N ARG A 42 -5.87 16.15 4.25
CA ARG A 42 -5.62 16.60 5.62
C ARG A 42 -4.57 17.72 5.57
N PRO A 43 -4.66 18.72 6.46
CA PRO A 43 -3.74 19.83 6.52
C PRO A 43 -2.30 19.31 6.66
N LYS A 44 -1.40 19.90 5.88
CA LYS A 44 0.03 19.58 5.87
C LYS A 44 0.63 20.13 7.16
N THR A 45 0.90 19.26 8.14
CA THR A 45 1.66 19.65 9.33
C THR A 45 3.04 20.11 8.88
N ASN A 46 3.38 21.39 9.10
CA ASN A 46 4.73 21.89 8.88
C ASN A 46 5.61 21.33 9.99
N ILE A 47 6.64 20.58 9.59
CA ILE A 47 7.62 20.01 10.52
C ILE A 47 8.85 20.89 10.38
N ASP A 48 9.10 21.71 11.40
CA ASP A 48 10.27 22.58 11.49
C ASP A 48 11.45 21.74 11.99
N ILE A 49 12.15 21.09 11.07
CA ILE A 49 13.45 20.48 11.34
C ILE A 49 14.50 21.52 10.94
N GLU A 50 15.32 21.97 11.90
CA GLU A 50 16.52 22.75 11.62
C GLU A 50 17.46 21.90 10.76
N ILE A 51 17.51 22.20 9.46
CA ILE A 51 18.37 21.55 8.49
C ILE A 51 19.53 22.51 8.23
N THR A 52 20.76 22.05 8.42
CA THR A 52 21.97 22.76 8.00
C THR A 52 21.91 22.97 6.48
N ASP A 53 21.80 24.24 6.06
CA ASP A 53 21.59 24.64 4.67
C ASP A 53 22.90 24.50 3.87
N ASP A 54 22.93 23.54 2.95
CA ASP A 54 24.06 23.27 2.06
C ASP A 54 24.02 24.09 0.77
N GLY A 55 23.06 25.02 0.64
CA GLY A 55 22.94 25.91 -0.53
C GLY A 55 22.52 25.19 -1.81
N LEU A 56 22.20 23.89 -1.76
CA LEU A 56 21.62 23.14 -2.86
C LEU A 56 20.09 23.16 -2.76
N PRO A 57 19.37 23.09 -3.90
CA PRO A 57 17.93 22.89 -3.89
C PRO A 57 17.57 21.62 -3.10
N LYS A 58 16.57 21.73 -2.24
CA LYS A 58 16.06 20.61 -1.44
C LYS A 58 15.43 19.55 -2.33
N ASP A 59 16.20 18.51 -2.67
CA ASP A 59 15.76 17.42 -3.56
C ASP A 59 14.77 16.44 -2.90
N TYR A 60 14.52 16.59 -1.59
CA TYR A 60 13.62 15.73 -0.84
C TYR A 60 12.31 16.40 -0.44
N ARG A 61 11.26 15.58 -0.40
CA ARG A 61 9.94 15.96 0.09
C ARG A 61 9.74 15.42 1.49
N LEU A 62 9.51 16.32 2.45
CA LEU A 62 9.01 15.95 3.77
C LEU A 62 7.55 15.52 3.66
N GLN A 63 7.24 14.33 4.16
CA GLN A 63 5.91 13.73 4.12
C GLN A 63 5.57 13.08 5.46
N VAL A 64 4.29 13.12 5.81
CA VAL A 64 3.73 12.41 6.97
C VAL A 64 2.86 11.27 6.45
N LEU A 65 3.27 10.04 6.70
CA LEU A 65 2.52 8.85 6.35
C LEU A 65 1.73 8.34 7.55
N LYS A 66 0.43 8.24 7.37
CA LYS A 66 -0.48 7.64 8.35
C LYS A 66 -0.61 6.15 8.06
N VAL A 67 -0.09 5.30 8.94
CA VAL A 67 -0.09 3.84 8.78
C VAL A 67 -0.58 3.16 10.04
N THR A 68 -1.23 2.01 9.90
CA THR A 68 -1.72 1.23 11.06
C THR A 68 -0.59 0.54 11.82
N SER A 69 0.56 0.33 11.18
CA SER A 69 1.69 -0.44 11.73
C SER A 69 3.01 0.01 11.12
N ARG A 70 4.11 -0.16 11.85
CA ARG A 70 5.49 0.10 11.39
C ARG A 70 6.06 -0.95 10.43
N ARG A 71 5.24 -1.88 9.94
CA ARG A 71 5.68 -2.90 9.01
C ARG A 71 6.14 -2.26 7.70
N LEU A 72 7.24 -2.77 7.16
CA LEU A 72 7.81 -2.28 5.90
C LEU A 72 6.79 -2.24 4.75
N ASP A 73 6.02 -3.31 4.56
CA ASP A 73 5.02 -3.40 3.49
C ASP A 73 3.99 -2.27 3.56
N SER A 74 3.60 -1.87 4.77
CA SER A 74 2.64 -0.81 5.00
C SER A 74 3.22 0.56 4.66
N ILE A 75 4.48 0.81 5.01
CA ILE A 75 5.18 2.05 4.69
C ILE A 75 5.45 2.16 3.19
N VAL A 76 6.00 1.09 2.59
CA VAL A 76 6.30 1.01 1.15
C VAL A 76 5.03 1.21 0.32
N SER A 77 3.92 0.57 0.68
CA SER A 77 2.64 0.74 -0.04
C SER A 77 2.18 2.20 -0.07
N LYS A 78 2.29 2.90 1.07
CA LYS A 78 1.90 4.30 1.19
C LYS A 78 2.87 5.25 0.49
N ALA A 79 4.16 4.96 0.53
CA ALA A 79 5.18 5.79 -0.10
C ALA A 79 5.12 5.73 -1.64
N ILE A 80 4.94 4.54 -2.20
CA ILE A 80 4.76 4.35 -3.66
C ILE A 80 3.34 4.78 -4.10
N GLY A 81 2.36 4.72 -3.19
CA GLY A 81 0.96 4.94 -3.51
C GLY A 81 0.31 3.75 -4.22
N GLN A 82 0.85 2.54 -4.02
CA GLN A 82 0.33 1.29 -4.58
C GLN A 82 -0.33 0.43 -3.49
N GLY A 83 -1.14 -0.55 -3.90
CA GLY A 83 -1.76 -1.49 -2.97
C GLY A 83 -0.74 -2.35 -2.22
N ARG A 84 -1.09 -2.83 -1.02
CA ARG A 84 -0.21 -3.66 -0.18
C ARG A 84 0.36 -4.89 -0.90
N GLY A 85 -0.44 -5.57 -1.73
CA GLY A 85 0.06 -6.74 -2.49
C GLY A 85 1.18 -6.42 -3.48
N GLN A 86 1.23 -5.20 -4.05
CA GLN A 86 2.35 -4.79 -4.89
C GLN A 86 3.60 -4.50 -4.05
N ALA A 87 3.43 -3.85 -2.88
CA ALA A 87 4.53 -3.62 -1.95
C ALA A 87 5.16 -4.95 -1.48
N GLU A 88 4.33 -5.93 -1.13
CA GLU A 88 4.80 -7.29 -0.77
C GLU A 88 5.55 -7.95 -1.93
N LYS A 89 5.04 -7.86 -3.16
CA LYS A 89 5.74 -8.37 -4.35
C LYS A 89 7.11 -7.73 -4.54
N LEU A 90 7.25 -6.42 -4.31
CA LEU A 90 8.54 -5.73 -4.40
C LEU A 90 9.53 -6.25 -3.34
N ILE A 91 9.07 -6.44 -2.11
CA ILE A 91 9.88 -7.00 -1.03
C ILE A 91 10.32 -8.43 -1.36
N LEU A 92 9.39 -9.30 -1.78
CA LEU A 92 9.67 -10.69 -2.13
C LEU A 92 10.62 -10.85 -3.33
N THR A 93 10.55 -9.92 -4.28
CA THR A 93 11.42 -9.90 -5.47
C THR A 93 12.80 -9.28 -5.23
N GLY A 94 13.11 -8.84 -4.00
CA GLY A 94 14.38 -8.21 -3.64
C GLY A 94 14.56 -6.84 -4.28
N ARG A 95 13.46 -6.10 -4.49
CA ARG A 95 13.48 -4.73 -5.02
C ARG A 95 13.49 -3.68 -3.91
N VAL A 96 13.50 -4.09 -2.64
CA VAL A 96 13.54 -3.18 -1.49
C VAL A 96 14.76 -3.55 -0.65
N GLN A 97 15.57 -2.55 -0.32
CA GLN A 97 16.70 -2.65 0.59
C GLN A 97 16.48 -1.71 1.78
N ILE A 98 17.07 -2.08 2.92
CA ILE A 98 17.08 -1.25 4.12
C ILE A 98 18.51 -1.07 4.54
N ASN A 99 18.95 0.17 4.75
CA ASN A 99 20.31 0.51 5.16
C ASN A 99 21.36 -0.15 4.26
N GLU A 100 21.10 -0.20 2.94
CA GLU A 100 21.94 -0.85 1.92
C GLU A 100 22.07 -2.38 2.04
N GLU A 101 21.26 -3.01 2.91
CA GLU A 101 21.18 -4.45 3.12
C GLU A 101 19.91 -5.06 2.53
N ASP A 102 20.04 -6.29 2.02
CA ASP A 102 18.91 -7.08 1.55
C ASP A 102 18.17 -7.70 2.73
N ILE A 103 16.86 -7.47 2.78
CA ILE A 103 16.01 -8.03 3.82
C ILE A 103 15.72 -9.51 3.50
N PRO A 104 15.76 -10.41 4.48
CA PRO A 104 15.33 -11.78 4.27
C PRO A 104 13.85 -11.82 3.84
N LYS A 105 13.58 -12.49 2.70
CA LYS A 105 12.28 -12.56 2.00
C LYS A 105 11.07 -13.01 2.86
N LYS A 106 11.29 -13.53 4.06
CA LYS A 106 10.25 -14.07 4.96
C LYS A 106 10.04 -13.24 6.22
N ALA A 107 10.88 -12.25 6.51
CA ALA A 107 10.78 -11.48 7.74
C ALA A 107 9.85 -10.27 7.54
N ALA A 108 8.84 -10.16 8.40
CA ALA A 108 8.09 -8.92 8.56
C ALA A 108 8.99 -7.91 9.29
N TYR A 109 9.76 -7.12 8.53
CA TYR A 109 10.63 -6.09 9.10
C TYR A 109 9.80 -4.93 9.67
N TYR A 110 10.14 -4.52 10.90
CA TYR A 110 9.57 -3.36 11.57
C TYR A 110 10.57 -2.22 11.49
N VAL A 111 10.14 -1.14 10.84
CA VAL A 111 10.98 0.02 10.56
C VAL A 111 11.24 0.82 11.84
N GLN A 112 12.48 1.26 11.99
CA GLN A 112 12.94 2.12 13.08
C GLN A 112 13.19 3.56 12.61
N GLU A 113 13.45 4.45 13.56
CA GLU A 113 13.89 5.81 13.27
C GLU A 113 15.27 5.78 12.63
N ASN A 114 15.54 6.72 11.71
CA ASN A 114 16.75 6.82 10.91
C ASN A 114 17.01 5.66 9.92
N ASP A 115 16.07 4.72 9.77
CA ASP A 115 16.16 3.70 8.72
C ASP A 115 16.06 4.35 7.33
N ILE A 116 16.93 3.93 6.42
CA ILE A 116 16.94 4.30 5.01
C ILE A 116 16.37 3.13 4.20
N ILE A 117 15.26 3.36 3.52
CA ILE A 117 14.58 2.37 2.69
C ILE A 117 14.75 2.78 1.23
N ASP A 118 15.36 1.91 0.43
CA ASP A 118 15.52 2.10 -1.01
C ASP A 118 14.64 1.16 -1.79
N ILE A 119 13.79 1.72 -2.65
CA ILE A 119 12.87 0.96 -3.49
C ILE A 119 13.33 1.07 -4.95
N TRP A 120 13.74 -0.06 -5.51
CA TRP A 120 14.18 -0.16 -6.90
C TRP A 120 13.05 0.12 -7.88
N LYS A 121 13.27 1.07 -8.81
CA LYS A 121 12.34 1.37 -9.90
C LYS A 121 12.79 0.76 -11.22
N GLN A 122 13.96 1.18 -11.70
CA GLN A 122 14.48 0.84 -13.03
C GLN A 122 16.00 1.01 -13.10
N PRO A 123 16.70 0.30 -14.01
CA PRO A 123 18.10 0.62 -14.29
C PRO A 123 18.19 1.99 -14.98
N VAL A 124 19.29 2.72 -14.77
CA VAL A 124 19.50 4.00 -15.42
C VAL A 124 19.70 3.79 -16.92
N GLU A 125 18.99 4.57 -17.74
CA GLU A 125 19.11 4.53 -19.19
C GLU A 125 20.56 4.87 -19.61
N GLY A 126 21.18 3.98 -20.38
CA GLY A 126 22.58 4.12 -20.79
C GLY A 126 23.63 3.65 -19.77
N ASN A 127 23.25 3.39 -18.50
CA ASN A 127 24.18 2.83 -17.53
C ASN A 127 23.52 1.82 -16.57
N SER A 128 23.63 0.53 -16.92
CA SER A 128 23.11 -0.58 -16.12
C SER A 128 23.82 -0.79 -14.78
N LYS A 129 24.94 -0.09 -14.52
CA LYS A 129 25.63 -0.12 -13.21
C LYS A 129 24.86 0.65 -12.15
N PHE A 130 24.06 1.64 -12.53
CA PHE A 130 23.24 2.41 -11.61
C PHE A 130 21.77 2.04 -11.75
N ALA A 131 21.03 2.20 -10.66
CA ALA A 131 19.59 2.07 -10.60
C ALA A 131 18.98 3.39 -10.15
N GLU A 132 17.86 3.74 -10.76
CA GLU A 132 16.96 4.74 -10.21
C GLU A 132 16.10 4.10 -9.13
N VAL A 133 16.08 4.72 -7.96
CA VAL A 133 15.36 4.25 -6.79
C VAL A 133 14.54 5.36 -6.16
N HIS A 134 13.50 4.95 -5.45
CA HIS A 134 12.75 5.82 -4.55
C HIS A 134 13.31 5.60 -3.14
N ARG A 135 14.09 6.58 -2.67
CA ARG A 135 14.69 6.56 -1.32
C ARG A 135 13.74 7.21 -0.32
N ILE A 136 13.62 6.58 0.85
CA ILE A 136 12.81 7.01 1.98
C ILE A 136 13.70 6.96 3.22
N GLU A 137 13.80 8.07 3.94
CA GLU A 137 14.49 8.13 5.23
C GLU A 137 13.47 8.44 6.31
N ILE A 138 13.42 7.59 7.34
CA ILE A 138 12.50 7.78 8.47
C ILE A 138 13.13 8.76 9.45
N ILE A 139 12.46 9.88 9.72
CA ILE A 139 12.94 10.85 10.69
C ILE A 139 12.51 10.44 12.09
N ASN A 140 11.19 10.32 12.29
CA ASN A 140 10.59 9.90 13.55
C ASN A 140 9.16 9.40 13.31
N TYR A 141 8.57 8.81 14.35
CA TYR A 141 7.16 8.42 14.32
C TYR A 141 6.46 8.73 15.64
N ALA A 142 5.18 9.09 15.55
CA ALA A 142 4.31 9.29 16.71
C ALA A 142 3.20 8.23 16.71
N LEU A 143 2.95 7.61 17.86
CA LEU A 143 1.81 6.73 18.05
C LEU A 143 0.55 7.60 18.29
N THR A 144 -0.52 7.28 17.59
CA THR A 144 -1.83 7.93 17.62
C THR A 144 -2.91 6.88 17.83
N GLU A 145 -4.14 7.29 18.16
CA GLU A 145 -5.27 6.36 18.31
C GLU A 145 -5.57 5.55 17.03
N GLN A 146 -5.24 6.10 15.85
CA GLN A 146 -5.48 5.46 14.55
C GLN A 146 -4.29 4.63 14.04
N GLY A 147 -3.19 4.58 14.78
CA GLY A 147 -1.95 3.91 14.38
C GLY A 147 -0.72 4.81 14.53
N TYR A 148 0.13 4.87 13.53
CA TYR A 148 1.38 5.65 13.52
C TYR A 148 1.31 6.78 12.49
N ASP A 149 1.71 7.98 12.92
CA ASP A 149 2.06 9.09 12.05
C ASP A 149 3.58 9.09 11.89
N ILE A 150 4.06 8.67 10.72
CA ILE A 150 5.49 8.53 10.41
C ILE A 150 5.94 9.74 9.60
N ASN A 151 6.91 10.49 10.10
CA ASN A 151 7.54 11.58 9.37
C ASN A 151 8.76 11.05 8.63
N LEU A 152 8.83 11.34 7.35
CA LEU A 152 9.90 10.85 6.49
C LEU A 152 10.33 11.88 5.45
N LYS A 153 11.56 11.72 4.97
CA LYS A 153 12.06 12.37 3.76
C LYS A 153 11.90 11.39 2.61
N SER A 154 11.40 11.87 1.49
CA SER A 154 11.22 11.07 0.27
C SER A 154 11.96 11.72 -0.90
N TRP A 155 12.80 10.93 -1.55
CA TRP A 155 13.39 11.23 -2.85
C TRP A 155 12.74 10.32 -3.88
N LYS A 156 12.00 10.91 -4.82
CA LYS A 156 11.37 10.10 -5.86
C LYS A 156 12.39 9.49 -6.80
N ASN A 157 13.38 10.27 -7.20
CA ASN A 157 14.40 9.87 -8.15
C ASN A 157 15.75 10.01 -7.45
N PHE A 158 16.31 8.90 -7.00
CA PHE A 158 17.60 8.83 -6.37
C PHE A 158 18.45 7.79 -7.09
N TYR A 159 19.76 8.01 -7.22
CA TYR A 159 20.64 7.13 -7.96
C TYR A 159 21.55 6.36 -7.01
N VAL A 160 21.61 5.05 -7.20
CA VAL A 160 22.40 4.12 -6.37
C VAL A 160 23.03 3.06 -7.25
N GLN A 161 24.05 2.40 -6.71
CA GLN A 161 24.62 1.24 -7.36
C GLN A 161 23.55 0.16 -7.52
N ASN A 162 23.44 -0.40 -8.73
CA ASN A 162 22.43 -1.40 -9.05
C ASN A 162 22.75 -2.73 -8.37
N TRP A 163 22.16 -2.97 -7.20
CA TRP A 163 22.33 -4.22 -6.45
C TRP A 163 21.65 -5.42 -7.12
N ARG A 164 20.67 -5.21 -8.00
CA ARG A 164 20.02 -6.32 -8.73
C ARG A 164 20.89 -6.90 -9.84
N ASN A 165 21.97 -6.21 -10.22
CA ASN A 165 22.90 -6.67 -11.24
C ASN A 165 24.17 -7.30 -10.65
N ARG A 166 24.15 -7.69 -9.36
CA ARG A 166 25.21 -8.54 -8.77
C ARG A 166 25.03 -9.98 -9.28
N ASN A 167 25.41 -10.21 -10.53
CA ASN A 167 25.63 -11.54 -11.12
C ASN A 167 27.03 -11.58 -11.72
#